data_AF-A0A8T3VBY4-F1
#
_entry.id   AF-A0A8T3VBY4-F1
#
_cell.length_a   1.000
_cell.length_b   1.000
_cell.length_c   1.000
_cell.angle_alpha   90.00
_cell.angle_beta   90.00
_cell.angle_gamma   90.00
#
_symmetry.space_group_name_H-M   'P 1'
#
loop_
_entity.id
_entity.type
_entity.pdbx_description
1 polymer ?
#
loop_
_entity_poly.entity_id
_entity_poly.type
_entity_poly.pdbx_seq_one_letter_code
_entity_poly.pdbx_strand_id
1 'polypeptide(L)'
;MGESNLRQYIDDFFDELILYDDYYNGHYYKMLLKTGIDVFLDNENSYTAYEIYRTFFMIYQISHENKSEKHSPNEIKIVKEKNILLDLVKTMKDYEENTGDLIEKQRDHFIHSVNVFLLGLAIYSQNKSYRDKFKQYVLNSPYKKYYRIDGEFSHEEFLYRWGVAALFHDIGYPVEIIGKQLKKFINDGIKSISSSYNADTAIDFKDFNEFN
;
A
#
# COMPACT_ATOMS: atom_id res chain seq x y z
N MET A 1 22.18 10.14 20.94
CA MET A 1 21.47 9.25 20.00
C MET A 1 20.77 10.18 19.03
N GLY A 2 21.19 10.20 17.77
CA GLY A 2 20.62 11.14 16.78
C GLY A 2 19.15 10.82 16.57
N GLU A 3 18.30 11.83 16.62
CA GLU A 3 16.91 11.70 16.17
C GLU A 3 16.92 11.09 14.76
N SER A 4 16.03 10.13 14.53
CA SER A 4 15.86 9.55 13.21
C SER A 4 15.43 10.67 12.26
N ASN A 5 16.31 11.07 11.35
CA ASN A 5 16.01 12.04 10.29
C ASN A 5 14.81 11.62 9.43
N LEU A 6 14.34 10.36 9.54
CA LEU A 6 13.16 9.87 8.84
C LEU A 6 11.93 10.74 9.12
N ARG A 7 11.62 11.06 10.38
CA ARG A 7 10.43 11.84 10.73
C ARG A 7 10.46 13.20 10.04
N GLN A 8 11.60 13.90 10.13
CA GLN A 8 11.81 15.17 9.45
C GLN A 8 11.63 15.05 7.93
N TYR A 9 12.17 14.01 7.30
CA TYR A 9 12.05 13.82 5.85
C TYR A 9 10.61 13.53 5.40
N ILE A 10 9.84 12.84 6.25
CA ILE A 10 8.40 12.66 6.04
C ILE A 10 7.67 13.99 6.23
N ASP A 11 7.99 14.76 7.27
CA ASP A 11 7.39 16.08 7.49
C ASP A 11 7.61 17.01 6.28
N ASP A 12 8.85 17.09 5.79
CA ASP A 12 9.20 17.85 4.58
C ASP A 12 8.37 17.41 3.35
N PHE A 13 8.11 16.10 3.19
CA PHE A 13 7.26 15.61 2.10
C PHE A 13 5.82 16.12 2.25
N PHE A 14 5.27 16.01 3.46
CA PHE A 14 3.90 16.42 3.73
C PHE A 14 3.74 17.93 3.71
N ASP A 15 4.75 18.73 4.03
CA ASP A 15 4.69 20.18 3.90
C ASP A 15 4.48 20.61 2.43
N GLU A 16 5.17 19.94 1.49
CA GLU A 16 5.01 20.19 0.04
C GLU A 16 3.76 19.51 -0.57
N LEU A 17 3.19 18.50 0.09
CA LEU A 17 2.07 17.72 -0.43
C LEU A 17 0.76 18.51 -0.46
N ILE A 18 0.12 18.55 -1.63
CA ILE A 18 -1.24 19.06 -1.81
C ILE A 18 -2.09 17.95 -2.44
N LEU A 19 -3.14 17.51 -1.75
CA LEU A 19 -4.08 16.53 -2.29
C LEU A 19 -5.21 17.24 -3.04
N TYR A 20 -5.58 16.72 -4.21
CA TYR A 20 -6.66 17.24 -5.04
C TYR A 20 -7.98 17.31 -4.27
N ASP A 21 -8.33 16.25 -3.56
CA ASP A 21 -9.56 16.16 -2.78
C ASP A 21 -9.59 17.10 -1.57
N ASP A 22 -8.45 17.35 -0.94
CA ASP A 22 -8.37 18.34 0.14
C ASP A 22 -8.53 19.76 -0.41
N TYR A 23 -7.92 20.03 -1.58
CA TYR A 23 -7.94 21.36 -2.20
C TYR A 23 -9.28 21.72 -2.85
N TYR A 24 -9.87 20.81 -3.64
CA TYR A 24 -11.09 21.09 -4.42
C TYR A 24 -12.38 20.62 -3.74
N ASN A 25 -12.31 19.56 -2.92
CA ASN A 25 -13.49 18.89 -2.37
C ASN A 25 -13.62 19.07 -0.83
N GLY A 26 -12.70 19.80 -0.19
CA GLY A 26 -12.78 20.15 1.23
C GLY A 26 -12.54 18.97 2.19
N HIS A 27 -11.85 17.94 1.72
CA HIS A 27 -11.42 16.81 2.55
C HIS A 27 -10.22 17.16 3.44
N TYR A 28 -9.91 16.28 4.39
CA TYR A 28 -8.76 16.38 5.31
C TYR A 28 -7.88 15.13 5.25
N TYR A 29 -7.76 14.53 4.07
CA TYR A 29 -7.06 13.28 3.86
C TYR A 29 -5.56 13.37 4.12
N LYS A 30 -4.93 14.49 3.78
CA LYS A 30 -3.51 14.73 4.07
C LYS A 30 -3.24 14.64 5.57
N MET A 31 -4.07 15.33 6.36
CA MET A 31 -3.96 15.33 7.82
C MET A 31 -4.21 13.94 8.40
N LEU A 32 -5.23 13.23 7.90
CA LEU A 32 -5.55 11.89 8.37
C LEU A 32 -4.41 10.91 8.11
N LEU A 33 -3.86 10.91 6.89
CA LEU A 33 -2.73 10.04 6.53
C LEU A 33 -1.48 10.38 7.35
N LYS A 34 -1.16 11.68 7.49
CA LYS A 34 0.00 12.12 8.27
C LYS A 34 -0.12 11.72 9.73
N THR A 35 -1.29 11.91 10.33
CA THR A 35 -1.55 11.51 11.73
C THR A 35 -1.38 10.01 11.91
N GLY A 36 -1.87 9.19 10.96
CA GLY A 36 -1.66 7.74 10.99
C GLY A 36 -0.19 7.36 10.94
N ILE A 37 0.60 8.02 10.08
CA ILE A 37 2.05 7.84 10.00
C ILE A 37 2.75 8.25 11.30
N ASP A 38 2.33 9.36 11.92
CA ASP A 38 2.92 9.84 13.16
C ASP A 38 2.71 8.86 14.31
N VAL A 39 1.50 8.32 14.43
CA VAL A 39 1.16 7.29 15.42
C VAL A 39 1.97 6.01 15.17
N PHE A 40 2.15 5.61 13.92
CA PHE A 40 2.98 4.45 13.57
C PHE A 40 4.46 4.67 13.93
N LEU A 41 5.02 5.84 13.63
CA LEU A 41 6.41 6.16 13.95
C LEU A 41 6.66 6.21 15.46
N ASP A 42 5.66 6.61 16.25
CA ASP A 42 5.75 6.63 17.72
C ASP A 42 5.51 5.25 18.35
N ASN A 43 4.73 4.39 17.70
CA ASN A 43 4.36 3.08 18.20
C ASN A 43 4.16 2.07 17.05
N GLU A 44 5.27 1.54 16.53
CA GLU A 44 5.27 0.57 15.43
C GLU A 44 4.62 -0.76 15.86
N ASN A 45 3.49 -1.10 15.24
CA ASN A 45 2.81 -2.40 15.38
C ASN A 45 1.83 -2.65 14.22
N SER A 46 1.34 -3.89 14.09
CA SER A 46 0.44 -4.33 13.01
C SER A 46 -0.82 -3.46 12.89
N TYR A 47 -1.38 -3.04 14.02
CA TYR A 47 -2.57 -2.19 14.05
C TYR A 47 -2.27 -0.83 13.42
N THR A 48 -1.24 -0.13 13.88
CA THR A 48 -0.86 1.19 13.35
C THR A 48 -0.43 1.11 11.88
N ALA A 49 0.21 0.02 11.47
CA ALA A 49 0.54 -0.23 10.06
C ALA A 49 -0.73 -0.39 9.20
N TYR A 50 -1.69 -1.20 9.67
CA TYR A 50 -2.96 -1.41 9.00
C TYR A 50 -3.77 -0.11 8.85
N GLU A 51 -3.71 0.80 9.82
CA GLU A 51 -4.38 2.10 9.74
C GLU A 51 -3.85 2.97 8.60
N ILE A 52 -2.55 2.90 8.29
CA ILE A 52 -1.95 3.56 7.12
C ILE A 52 -2.49 2.96 5.83
N TYR A 53 -2.52 1.63 5.72
CA TYR A 53 -3.14 0.93 4.60
C TYR A 53 -4.59 1.37 4.38
N ARG A 54 -5.41 1.28 5.45
CA ARG A 54 -6.82 1.64 5.39
C ARG A 54 -7.00 3.08 4.94
N THR A 55 -6.23 4.00 5.50
CA THR A 55 -6.31 5.42 5.18
C THR A 55 -5.92 5.66 3.73
N PHE A 56 -4.78 5.12 3.29
CA PHE A 56 -4.31 5.26 1.91
C PHE A 56 -5.33 4.74 0.88
N PHE A 57 -5.89 3.54 1.08
CA PHE A 57 -6.87 2.96 0.15
C PHE A 57 -8.27 3.54 0.28
N MET A 58 -8.59 4.22 1.37
CA MET A 58 -9.79 5.04 1.46
C MET A 58 -9.66 6.30 0.58
N ILE A 59 -8.50 6.96 0.64
CA ILE A 59 -8.18 8.15 -0.18
C ILE A 59 -8.23 7.76 -1.66
N TYR A 60 -7.43 6.76 -2.05
CA TYR A 60 -7.26 6.32 -3.42
C TYR A 60 -8.14 5.14 -3.81
N GLN A 61 -9.39 5.13 -3.32
CA GLN A 61 -10.36 4.11 -3.71
C GLN A 61 -10.49 4.05 -5.25
N ILE A 62 -10.27 2.85 -5.81
CA ILE A 62 -10.63 2.55 -7.19
C ILE A 62 -12.15 2.30 -7.20
N SER A 63 -12.91 3.35 -7.48
CA SER A 63 -14.35 3.29 -7.77
C SER A 63 -14.61 3.53 -9.25
N HIS A 64 -15.77 3.13 -9.75
CA HIS A 64 -16.20 3.53 -11.10
C HIS A 64 -16.44 5.05 -11.20
N GLU A 65 -16.62 5.72 -10.08
CA GLU A 65 -16.73 7.18 -10.03
C GLU A 65 -15.39 7.88 -10.25
N ASN A 66 -15.39 8.81 -11.22
CA ASN A 66 -14.25 9.66 -11.52
C ASN A 66 -14.13 10.75 -10.44
N LYS A 67 -13.38 10.48 -9.37
CA LYS A 67 -13.07 11.47 -8.31
C LYS A 67 -12.38 12.75 -8.83
N SER A 68 -11.88 12.74 -10.07
CA SER A 68 -11.26 13.89 -10.75
C SER A 68 -12.29 14.91 -11.29
N GLU A 69 -13.59 14.66 -11.16
CA GLU A 69 -14.64 15.61 -11.52
C GLU A 69 -15.02 16.47 -10.31
N LYS A 70 -15.01 17.80 -10.44
CA LYS A 70 -15.48 18.71 -9.40
C LYS A 70 -16.91 18.35 -9.01
N HIS A 71 -17.10 17.82 -7.80
CA HIS A 71 -18.43 17.58 -7.28
C HIS A 71 -19.02 18.88 -6.76
N SER A 72 -20.30 19.14 -7.05
CA SER A 72 -20.99 20.26 -6.41
C SER A 72 -21.00 20.03 -4.90
N PRO A 73 -20.76 21.05 -4.05
CA PRO A 73 -20.71 20.93 -2.59
C PRO A 73 -21.99 20.33 -1.94
N ASN A 74 -23.07 20.19 -2.69
CA ASN A 74 -24.39 19.76 -2.23
C ASN A 74 -24.78 18.34 -2.66
N GLU A 75 -23.96 17.61 -3.42
CA GLU A 75 -24.22 16.20 -3.78
C GLU A 75 -23.21 15.28 -3.10
N ILE A 76 -23.52 14.85 -1.87
CA ILE A 76 -22.85 13.71 -1.26
C ILE A 76 -23.47 12.45 -1.87
N LYS A 77 -22.91 11.97 -3.00
CA LYS A 77 -23.16 10.59 -3.42
C LYS A 77 -22.40 9.69 -2.47
N ILE A 78 -23.13 9.04 -1.55
CA ILE A 78 -22.59 7.92 -0.79
C ILE A 78 -22.40 6.79 -1.79
N VAL A 79 -21.19 6.66 -2.32
CA VAL A 79 -20.79 5.57 -3.19
C VAL A 79 -20.91 4.28 -2.38
N LYS A 80 -21.95 3.49 -2.65
CA LYS A 80 -22.13 2.16 -2.05
C LYS A 80 -21.16 1.12 -2.61
N GLU A 81 -20.25 1.52 -3.52
CA GLU A 81 -19.32 0.59 -4.15
C GLU A 81 -18.32 0.06 -3.14
N LYS A 82 -18.15 -1.26 -3.21
CA LYS A 82 -17.23 -2.02 -2.37
C LYS A 82 -15.79 -1.58 -2.68
N ASN A 83 -15.02 -1.17 -1.68
CA ASN A 83 -13.61 -0.85 -1.86
C ASN A 83 -12.82 -2.17 -1.95
N ILE A 84 -12.67 -2.67 -3.18
CA ILE A 84 -12.07 -3.98 -3.46
C ILE A 84 -10.66 -4.09 -2.86
N LEU A 85 -9.86 -3.03 -3.00
CA LEU A 85 -8.50 -2.98 -2.45
C LEU A 85 -8.49 -3.05 -0.93
N LEU A 86 -9.36 -2.28 -0.28
CA LEU A 86 -9.47 -2.31 1.18
C LEU A 86 -9.97 -3.66 1.69
N ASP A 87 -10.87 -4.31 0.97
CA ASP A 87 -11.38 -5.62 1.35
C ASP A 87 -10.33 -6.73 1.13
N LEU A 88 -9.48 -6.59 0.11
CA LEU A 88 -8.32 -7.44 -0.06
C LEU A 88 -7.34 -7.28 1.11
N VAL A 89 -7.03 -6.04 1.49
CA VAL A 89 -6.17 -5.73 2.65
C VAL A 89 -6.75 -6.30 3.95
N LYS A 90 -8.07 -6.19 4.17
CA LYS A 90 -8.75 -6.86 5.31
C LYS A 90 -8.56 -8.37 5.28
N THR A 91 -8.81 -8.98 4.12
CA THR A 91 -8.66 -10.42 3.94
C THR A 91 -7.23 -10.86 4.26
N MET A 92 -6.23 -10.12 3.77
CA MET A 92 -4.81 -10.41 4.06
C MET A 92 -4.49 -10.30 5.55
N LYS A 93 -4.98 -9.25 6.22
CA LYS A 93 -4.80 -9.08 7.66
C LYS A 93 -5.39 -10.26 8.43
N ASP A 94 -6.63 -10.64 8.10
CA ASP A 94 -7.30 -11.78 8.73
C ASP A 94 -6.49 -13.07 8.52
N TYR A 95 -5.90 -13.28 7.34
CA TYR A 95 -5.02 -14.43 7.10
C TYR A 95 -3.75 -14.38 7.95
N GLU A 96 -3.06 -13.25 8.03
CA GLU A 96 -1.83 -13.10 8.81
C GLU A 96 -2.09 -13.33 10.31
N GLU A 97 -3.15 -12.76 10.85
CA GLU A 97 -3.55 -12.95 12.26
C GLU A 97 -3.94 -14.40 12.57
N ASN A 98 -4.62 -15.10 11.66
CA ASN A 98 -5.10 -16.46 11.88
C ASN A 98 -4.10 -17.57 11.52
N THR A 99 -3.05 -17.25 10.74
CA THR A 99 -2.03 -18.24 10.30
C THR A 99 -0.64 -17.99 10.88
N GLY A 100 -0.42 -16.85 11.55
CA GLY A 100 0.87 -16.45 12.12
C GLY A 100 1.46 -17.42 13.14
N ASP A 101 0.64 -18.25 13.80
CA ASP A 101 1.12 -19.25 14.76
C ASP A 101 1.77 -20.49 14.10
N LEU A 102 1.55 -20.73 12.80
CA LEU A 102 1.97 -21.96 12.12
C LEU A 102 3.37 -21.86 11.47
N ILE A 103 3.94 -20.67 11.34
CA ILE A 103 5.22 -20.45 10.63
C ILE A 103 6.09 -19.47 11.44
N GLU A 104 7.25 -19.95 11.91
CA GLU A 104 8.20 -19.19 12.72
C GLU A 104 8.45 -17.76 12.18
N LYS A 105 8.23 -16.75 13.03
CA LYS A 105 8.70 -15.35 12.92
C LYS A 105 8.75 -14.82 11.49
N GLN A 106 7.62 -14.89 10.78
CA GLN A 106 7.44 -14.05 9.60
C GLN A 106 7.36 -12.60 10.10
N ARG A 107 8.23 -11.73 9.57
CA ARG A 107 8.17 -10.30 9.89
C ARG A 107 6.77 -9.81 9.52
N ASP A 108 6.16 -9.02 10.40
CA ASP A 108 4.87 -8.40 10.16
C ASP A 108 4.90 -7.63 8.83
N HIS A 109 4.23 -8.18 7.80
CA HIS A 109 4.38 -7.74 6.41
C HIS A 109 3.79 -6.35 6.19
N PHE A 110 2.77 -6.02 6.98
CA PHE A 110 2.20 -4.68 7.03
C PHE A 110 3.23 -3.68 7.55
N ILE A 111 3.90 -3.98 8.67
CA ILE A 111 4.97 -3.13 9.19
C ILE A 111 6.11 -2.99 8.17
N HIS A 112 6.51 -4.09 7.52
CA HIS A 112 7.56 -4.05 6.51
C HIS A 112 7.21 -3.11 5.35
N SER A 113 6.02 -3.30 4.78
CA SER A 113 5.54 -2.52 3.64
C SER A 113 5.32 -1.05 3.98
N VAL A 114 4.83 -0.74 5.19
CA VAL A 114 4.77 0.66 5.67
C VAL A 114 6.16 1.25 5.78
N ASN A 115 7.14 0.52 6.31
CA ASN A 115 8.51 1.01 6.39
C ASN A 115 9.13 1.26 4.99
N VAL A 116 8.87 0.40 4.01
CA VAL A 116 9.25 0.64 2.60
C VAL A 116 8.55 1.88 2.05
N PHE A 117 7.25 2.03 2.33
CA PHE A 117 6.48 3.20 1.94
C PHE A 117 7.09 4.50 2.48
N LEU A 118 7.36 4.57 3.79
CA LEU A 118 7.98 5.74 4.43
C LEU A 118 9.39 6.01 3.91
N LEU A 119 10.19 4.97 3.68
CA LEU A 119 11.53 5.12 3.10
C LEU A 119 11.48 5.82 1.73
N GLY A 120 10.55 5.44 0.86
CA GLY A 120 10.44 6.09 -0.44
C GLY A 120 9.95 7.53 -0.39
N LEU A 121 9.05 7.87 0.56
CA LEU A 121 8.66 9.26 0.81
C LEU A 121 9.88 10.09 1.25
N ALA A 122 10.70 9.57 2.16
CA ALA A 122 11.90 10.23 2.63
C ALA A 122 12.94 10.42 1.52
N ILE A 123 13.21 9.38 0.73
CA ILE A 123 14.12 9.47 -0.42
C ILE A 123 13.65 10.52 -1.41
N TYR A 124 12.36 10.52 -1.74
CA TYR A 124 11.79 11.49 -2.66
C TYR A 124 11.89 12.91 -2.11
N SER A 125 11.53 13.13 -0.86
CA SER A 125 11.61 14.42 -0.16
C SER A 125 13.03 15.01 -0.14
N GLN A 126 14.05 14.17 0.04
CA GLN A 126 15.42 14.64 0.20
C GLN A 126 16.23 14.64 -1.10
N ASN A 127 15.79 13.91 -2.14
CA ASN A 127 16.52 13.80 -3.40
C ASN A 127 15.88 14.64 -4.50
N LYS A 128 16.29 15.91 -4.62
CA LYS A 128 15.82 16.82 -5.67
C LYS A 128 16.04 16.26 -7.07
N SER A 129 17.18 15.63 -7.33
CA SER A 129 17.49 15.06 -8.65
C SER A 129 16.49 13.96 -9.03
N TYR A 130 16.13 13.10 -8.09
CA TYR A 130 15.10 12.10 -8.28
C TYR A 130 13.72 12.73 -8.52
N ARG A 131 13.33 13.73 -7.72
CA ARG A 131 12.06 14.45 -7.93
C ARG A 131 11.97 15.07 -9.31
N ASP A 132 13.03 15.74 -9.76
CA ASP A 132 13.09 16.38 -11.06
C ASP A 132 12.97 15.34 -12.19
N LYS A 133 13.67 14.20 -12.08
CA LYS A 133 13.57 13.10 -13.04
C LYS A 133 12.18 12.47 -13.06
N PHE A 134 11.58 12.26 -11.89
CA PHE A 134 10.22 11.74 -11.77
C PHE A 134 9.19 12.69 -12.39
N LYS A 135 9.27 13.99 -12.09
CA LYS A 135 8.43 15.04 -12.69
C LYS A 135 8.55 15.02 -14.22
N GLN A 136 9.77 14.98 -14.75
CA GLN A 136 9.99 14.92 -16.20
C GLN A 136 9.41 13.64 -16.82
N TYR A 137 9.55 12.48 -16.16
CA TYR A 137 8.96 11.23 -16.62
C TYR A 137 7.43 11.34 -16.71
N VAL A 138 6.76 11.84 -15.66
CA VAL A 138 5.30 11.98 -15.64
C VAL A 138 4.83 12.95 -16.72
N LEU A 139 5.48 14.11 -16.86
CA LEU A 139 5.11 15.13 -17.84
C LEU A 139 5.21 14.63 -19.30
N ASN A 140 6.13 13.71 -19.57
CA ASN A 140 6.33 13.09 -20.88
C ASN A 140 5.50 11.80 -21.08
N SER A 141 4.70 11.40 -20.09
CA SER A 141 3.89 10.19 -20.13
C SER A 141 2.41 10.49 -20.44
N PRO A 142 1.60 9.47 -20.78
CA PRO A 142 0.14 9.61 -20.90
C PRO A 142 -0.55 10.09 -19.61
N TYR A 143 0.15 10.04 -18.46
CA TYR A 143 -0.37 10.38 -17.16
C TYR A 143 -0.24 11.87 -16.81
N LYS A 144 0.33 12.70 -17.69
CA LYS A 144 0.57 14.15 -17.45
C LYS A 144 -0.64 14.96 -16.97
N LYS A 145 -1.86 14.46 -17.18
CA LYS A 145 -3.13 15.11 -16.84
C LYS A 145 -3.59 14.87 -15.40
N TYR A 146 -3.07 13.83 -14.74
CA TYR A 146 -3.51 13.45 -13.40
C TYR A 146 -2.76 14.26 -12.34
N TYR A 147 -3.43 14.42 -11.19
CA TYR A 147 -2.90 15.01 -9.95
C TYR A 147 -2.10 16.30 -10.18
N ARG A 148 -2.76 17.26 -10.84
CA ARG A 148 -2.30 18.64 -10.98
C ARG A 148 -3.20 19.58 -10.19
N ILE A 149 -2.59 20.55 -9.54
CA ILE A 149 -3.30 21.62 -8.83
C ILE A 149 -3.05 22.92 -9.59
N ASP A 150 -4.12 23.53 -10.10
CA ASP A 150 -4.07 24.78 -10.88
C ASP A 150 -3.05 24.76 -12.05
N GLY A 151 -2.87 23.58 -12.67
CA GLY A 151 -1.96 23.37 -13.79
C GLY A 151 -0.52 22.97 -13.41
N GLU A 152 -0.17 23.07 -12.13
CA GLU A 152 1.12 22.67 -11.57
C GLU A 152 1.16 21.20 -11.17
N PHE A 153 2.35 20.62 -11.20
CA PHE A 153 2.60 19.23 -10.82
C PHE A 153 2.47 19.06 -9.29
N SER A 154 1.62 18.13 -8.84
CA SER A 154 1.50 17.81 -7.40
C SER A 154 2.37 16.62 -7.00
N HIS A 155 2.91 16.66 -5.78
CA HIS A 155 3.56 15.53 -5.12
C HIS A 155 2.60 14.36 -4.85
N GLU A 156 1.29 14.60 -4.94
CA GLU A 156 0.25 13.56 -4.87
C GLU A 156 0.44 12.47 -5.94
N GLU A 157 0.93 12.81 -7.13
CA GLU A 157 1.24 11.82 -8.17
C GLU A 157 2.29 10.80 -7.69
N PHE A 158 3.31 11.28 -6.96
CA PHE A 158 4.31 10.41 -6.37
C PHE A 158 3.71 9.58 -5.24
N LEU A 159 2.98 10.22 -4.33
CA LEU A 159 2.29 9.55 -3.21
C LEU A 159 1.42 8.40 -3.69
N TYR A 160 0.60 8.64 -4.73
CA TYR A 160 -0.28 7.63 -5.30
C TYR A 160 0.50 6.44 -5.87
N ARG A 161 1.44 6.69 -6.79
CA ARG A 161 2.19 5.60 -7.45
C ARG A 161 3.04 4.82 -6.46
N TRP A 162 3.77 5.53 -5.62
CA TRP A 162 4.66 4.92 -4.65
C TRP A 162 3.87 4.20 -3.56
N GLY A 163 2.77 4.78 -3.08
CA GLY A 163 1.93 4.13 -2.08
C GLY A 163 1.29 2.85 -2.61
N VAL A 164 0.78 2.85 -3.86
CA VAL A 164 0.31 1.61 -4.49
C VAL A 164 1.45 0.59 -4.60
N ALA A 165 2.63 0.99 -5.10
CA ALA A 165 3.74 0.08 -5.29
C ALA A 165 4.26 -0.49 -3.95
N ALA A 166 4.52 0.35 -2.96
CA ALA A 166 5.11 -0.03 -1.69
C ALA A 166 4.13 -0.79 -0.79
N LEU A 167 2.87 -0.36 -0.69
CA LEU A 167 1.90 -1.03 0.17
C LEU A 167 1.40 -2.36 -0.44
N PHE A 168 1.45 -2.54 -1.76
CA PHE A 168 1.06 -3.80 -2.39
C PHE A 168 2.21 -4.70 -2.86
N HIS A 169 3.48 -4.35 -2.68
CA HIS A 169 4.57 -5.17 -3.22
C HIS A 169 4.57 -6.61 -2.70
N ASP A 170 4.14 -6.81 -1.45
CA ASP A 170 4.03 -8.12 -0.80
C ASP A 170 2.60 -8.71 -0.82
N ILE A 171 1.72 -8.23 -1.71
CA ILE A 171 0.36 -8.77 -1.85
C ILE A 171 0.30 -10.26 -2.20
N GLY A 172 1.35 -10.77 -2.85
CA GLY A 172 1.49 -12.18 -3.20
C GLY A 172 1.83 -13.09 -2.00
N TYR A 173 2.16 -12.50 -0.86
CA TYR A 173 2.68 -13.25 0.28
C TYR A 173 1.71 -14.27 0.88
N PRO A 174 0.40 -13.97 1.07
CA PRO A 174 -0.55 -14.98 1.55
C PRO A 174 -0.64 -16.20 0.63
N VAL A 175 -0.54 -15.99 -0.69
CA VAL A 175 -0.52 -17.09 -1.68
C VAL A 175 0.75 -17.93 -1.52
N GLU A 176 1.90 -17.28 -1.30
CA GLU A 176 3.16 -17.96 -1.03
C GLU A 176 3.10 -18.81 0.25
N ILE A 177 2.50 -18.30 1.33
CA ILE A 177 2.29 -19.04 2.57
C ILE A 177 1.47 -20.30 2.32
N ILE A 178 0.34 -20.20 1.62
CA ILE A 178 -0.52 -21.34 1.31
C ILE A 178 0.28 -22.41 0.53
N GLY A 179 1.07 -21.98 -0.45
CA GLY A 179 1.97 -22.87 -1.19
C GLY A 179 2.98 -23.58 -0.28
N LYS A 180 3.63 -22.85 0.63
CA LYS A 180 4.59 -23.40 1.60
C LYS A 180 3.93 -24.38 2.59
N GLN A 181 2.74 -24.06 3.09
CA GLN A 181 1.99 -24.93 4.02
C GLN A 181 1.55 -26.22 3.34
N LEU A 182 1.00 -26.13 2.12
CA LEU A 182 0.62 -27.31 1.32
C LEU A 182 1.84 -28.20 1.04
N LYS A 183 2.98 -27.59 0.67
CA LYS A 183 4.24 -28.30 0.46
C LYS A 183 4.71 -29.03 1.72
N LYS A 184 4.62 -28.39 2.88
CA LYS A 184 4.99 -29.00 4.16
C LYS A 184 4.09 -30.19 4.49
N PHE A 185 2.77 -30.02 4.41
CA PHE A 185 1.80 -31.09 4.69
C PHE A 185 2.02 -32.32 3.82
N ILE A 186 2.19 -32.15 2.51
CA ILE A 186 2.43 -33.25 1.58
C ILE A 186 3.76 -33.95 1.89
N ASN A 187 4.83 -33.19 2.17
CA ASN A 187 6.13 -33.77 2.50
C ASN A 187 6.11 -34.52 3.84
N ASP A 188 5.39 -34.02 4.85
CA ASP A 188 5.25 -34.71 6.14
C ASP A 188 4.46 -36.02 5.97
N GLY A 189 3.40 -36.01 5.16
CA GLY A 189 2.65 -37.22 4.78
C GLY A 189 3.53 -38.25 4.06
N ILE A 190 4.32 -37.84 3.07
CA ILE A 190 5.23 -38.74 2.33
C ILE A 190 6.29 -39.31 3.25
N LYS A 191 6.90 -38.48 4.11
CA LYS A 191 7.91 -38.93 5.10
C LYS A 191 7.35 -39.95 6.08
N SER A 192 6.06 -39.92 6.38
CA SER A 192 5.40 -40.93 7.23
C SER A 192 5.32 -42.31 6.56
N ILE A 193 5.44 -42.38 5.23
CA ILE A 193 5.35 -43.61 4.43
C ILE A 193 6.75 -44.05 3.95
N SER A 194 7.61 -43.10 3.57
CA SER A 194 8.98 -43.36 3.13
C SER A 194 9.89 -42.15 3.38
N SER A 195 11.01 -42.38 4.08
CA SER A 195 11.97 -41.33 4.42
C SER A 195 12.88 -40.91 3.26
N SER A 196 12.81 -41.60 2.10
CA SER A 196 13.70 -41.36 0.96
C SER A 196 13.10 -40.49 -0.15
N TYR A 197 11.83 -40.10 -0.05
CA TYR A 197 11.13 -39.32 -1.08
C TYR A 197 10.73 -37.94 -0.55
N ASN A 198 11.05 -36.90 -1.33
CA ASN A 198 10.51 -35.55 -1.16
C ASN A 198 9.64 -35.24 -2.38
N ALA A 199 8.45 -34.69 -2.16
CA ALA A 199 7.63 -34.16 -3.25
C ALA A 199 7.87 -32.67 -3.41
N ASP A 200 8.03 -32.27 -4.68
CA ASP A 200 7.94 -30.87 -5.06
C ASP A 200 6.51 -30.57 -5.47
N THR A 201 5.87 -29.65 -4.74
CA THR A 201 4.45 -29.33 -4.91
C THR A 201 4.32 -27.95 -5.51
N ALA A 202 3.52 -27.82 -6.56
CA ALA A 202 3.18 -26.55 -7.19
C ALA A 202 1.67 -26.31 -7.08
N ILE A 203 1.29 -25.03 -6.93
CA ILE A 203 -0.09 -24.57 -7.07
C ILE A 203 -0.16 -23.85 -8.42
N ASP A 204 -1.13 -24.24 -9.25
CA ASP A 204 -1.41 -23.61 -10.52
C ASP A 204 -2.85 -23.06 -10.52
N PHE A 205 -3.02 -21.87 -11.09
CA PHE A 205 -4.31 -21.20 -11.19
C PHE A 205 -4.83 -21.35 -12.61
N LYS A 206 -5.88 -22.15 -12.80
CA LYS A 206 -6.45 -22.45 -14.12
C LYS A 206 -6.92 -21.20 -14.87
N ASP A 207 -7.45 -20.22 -14.15
CA ASP A 207 -8.11 -19.04 -14.72
C ASP A 207 -7.48 -17.73 -14.21
N PHE A 208 -6.15 -17.67 -14.13
CA PHE A 208 -5.45 -16.46 -13.65
C PHE A 208 -5.81 -15.20 -14.48
N ASN A 209 -6.19 -15.38 -15.75
CA ASN A 209 -6.60 -14.28 -16.63
C ASN A 209 -7.92 -13.62 -16.22
N GLU A 210 -8.77 -14.28 -15.42
CA GLU A 210 -10.02 -13.71 -14.91
C GLU A 210 -9.80 -12.74 -13.73
N PHE A 211 -8.56 -12.61 -13.25
CA PHE A 211 -8.19 -11.68 -12.18
C PHE A 211 -7.88 -10.24 -12.68
N ASN A 212 -7.85 -10.01 -14.00
CA ASN A 212 -7.55 -8.73 -14.65
C ASN A 212 -8.79 -7.92 -15.04
#